data_AF-Q7NVW8-F1
#
_entry.id   AF-Q7NVW8-F1
#
_cell.length_a   1.000
_cell.length_b   1.000
_cell.length_c   1.000
_cell.angle_alpha   90.00
_cell.angle_beta   90.00
_cell.angle_gamma   90.00
#
_symmetry.space_group_name_H-M   'P 1'
#
loop_
_entity.id
_entity.type
_entity.pdbx_description
1 polymer ?
#
loop_
_entity_poly.entity_id
_entity_poly.type
_entity_poly.pdbx_seq_one_letter_code
_entity_poly.pdbx_strand_id
1 'polypeptide(L)'
;MEELVNAINGVVWSPALIYLCLGVGLYFSLRTRFLQLRHFQEMLRLMFNRQSSSAGVSSFQALAMTLAGRVGTGNIAGVATAITFGGPGAMFWMWLVAFLGASSAFVESTLGQVYKEKIDGQRRPPGIE
;
A
#
# COMPACT_ATOMS: atom_id res chain seq x y z
N MET A 1 -31.15 14.79 -7.88
CA MET A 1 -30.37 13.70 -7.27
C MET A 1 -29.30 13.19 -8.23
N GLU A 2 -29.64 12.94 -9.50
CA GLU A 2 -28.65 12.51 -10.51
C GLU A 2 -27.53 13.53 -10.78
N GLU A 3 -27.81 14.83 -10.80
CA GLU A 3 -26.76 15.86 -10.97
C GLU A 3 -25.72 15.85 -9.83
N LEU A 4 -26.16 15.61 -8.59
CA LEU A 4 -25.26 15.49 -7.44
C LEU A 4 -24.39 14.23 -7.57
N VAL A 5 -24.98 13.11 -7.96
CA VAL A 5 -24.25 11.84 -8.17
C VAL A 5 -23.24 11.98 -9.31
N ASN A 6 -23.61 12.63 -10.41
CA ASN A 6 -22.73 12.87 -11.55
C ASN A 6 -21.59 13.85 -11.21
N ALA A 7 -21.86 14.88 -10.42
CA ALA A 7 -20.82 15.79 -9.93
C ALA A 7 -19.81 15.08 -9.03
N ILE A 8 -20.27 14.24 -8.10
CA ILE A 8 -19.40 13.43 -7.22
C ILE A 8 -18.60 12.43 -8.06
N ASN A 9 -19.23 11.72 -9.00
CA ASN A 9 -18.53 10.80 -9.90
C ASN A 9 -17.46 11.52 -10.74
N GLY A 10 -17.76 12.72 -11.24
CA GLY A 10 -16.79 13.53 -11.99
C GLY A 10 -15.54 13.91 -11.19
N VAL A 11 -15.66 14.01 -9.86
CA VAL A 11 -14.52 14.29 -8.96
C VAL A 11 -13.81 13.00 -8.55
N VAL A 12 -14.54 11.96 -8.15
CA VAL A 12 -13.97 10.68 -7.65
C VAL A 12 -13.24 9.93 -8.76
N TRP A 13 -13.80 9.90 -9.97
CA TRP A 13 -13.20 9.26 -11.14
C TRP A 13 -12.38 10.25 -11.98
N SER A 14 -12.08 11.43 -11.43
CA SER A 14 -11.29 12.43 -12.13
C SER A 14 -9.86 11.93 -12.34
N PRO A 15 -9.27 12.15 -13.53
CA PRO A 15 -7.83 11.99 -13.73
C PRO A 15 -6.99 12.76 -12.70
N ALA A 16 -7.53 13.85 -12.14
CA ALA A 16 -6.88 14.63 -11.09
C ALA A 16 -6.53 13.80 -9.85
N LEU A 17 -7.40 12.86 -9.43
CA LEU A 17 -7.12 12.00 -8.28
C LEU A 17 -5.96 11.04 -8.56
N ILE A 18 -5.89 10.51 -9.78
CA ILE A 18 -4.79 9.63 -10.23
C ILE A 18 -3.47 10.41 -10.19
N TYR A 19 -3.44 11.62 -10.75
CA TYR A 19 -2.24 12.46 -10.72
C TYR A 19 -1.85 12.88 -9.30
N LEU A 20 -2.82 13.14 -8.42
CA LEU A 20 -2.56 13.44 -7.01
C LEU A 20 -1.89 12.25 -6.32
N CYS A 21 -2.45 11.05 -6.45
CA CYS A 21 -1.90 9.82 -5.87
C CYS A 21 -0.48 9.54 -6.38
N LEU A 22 -0.26 9.68 -7.70
CA LEU A 22 1.07 9.56 -8.30
C LEU A 22 2.05 10.62 -7.77
N GLY A 23 1.60 11.87 -7.65
CA GLY A 23 2.39 12.97 -7.13
C GLY A 23 2.79 12.77 -5.67
N VAL A 24 1.87 12.29 -4.82
CA VAL A 24 2.14 11.95 -3.41
C VAL A 24 3.11 10.78 -3.30
N GLY A 25 2.91 9.72 -4.08
CA GLY A 25 3.83 8.58 -4.12
C GLY A 25 5.24 8.97 -4.61
N LEU A 26 5.33 9.86 -5.60
CA LEU A 26 6.60 10.40 -6.06
C LEU A 26 7.26 11.29 -5.00
N TYR A 27 6.49 12.17 -4.36
CA TYR A 27 6.97 13.02 -3.28
C TYR A 27 7.55 12.20 -2.12
N PHE A 28 6.84 11.17 -1.65
CA PHE A 28 7.35 10.29 -0.60
C PHE A 28 8.55 9.47 -1.06
N SER A 29 8.55 8.97 -2.28
CA SER A 29 9.69 8.28 -2.86
C SER A 29 10.95 9.16 -2.86
N LEU A 30 10.84 10.42 -3.31
CA LEU A 30 11.97 11.36 -3.32
C LEU A 30 12.39 11.78 -1.92
N ARG A 31 11.44 12.14 -1.05
CA ARG A 31 11.72 12.60 0.32
C ARG A 31 12.38 11.51 1.18
N THR A 32 11.98 10.24 0.97
CA THR A 32 12.57 9.09 1.68
C THR A 32 13.84 8.56 1.00
N ARG A 33 14.32 9.21 -0.07
CA ARG A 33 15.49 8.83 -0.88
C ARG A 33 15.37 7.43 -1.47
N PHE A 34 14.24 7.16 -2.13
CA PHE A 34 13.88 5.88 -2.73
C PHE A 34 14.04 4.71 -1.76
N LEU A 35 13.37 4.83 -0.60
CA LEU A 35 13.38 3.83 0.45
C LEU A 35 13.05 2.43 -0.07
N GLN A 36 12.12 2.31 -1.02
CA GLN A 36 11.74 1.04 -1.64
C GLN A 36 12.91 0.31 -2.34
N LEU A 37 13.95 1.02 -2.80
CA LEU A 37 15.15 0.39 -3.36
C LEU A 37 16.21 0.14 -2.28
N ARG A 38 16.42 1.14 -1.40
CA ARG A 38 17.49 1.08 -0.37
C ARG A 38 17.25 0.00 0.67
N HIS A 39 16.00 -0.19 1.10
CA HIS A 39 15.65 -1.11 2.19
C HIS A 39 15.14 -2.46 1.71
N PHE A 40 15.10 -2.69 0.40
CA PHE A 40 14.63 -3.96 -0.16
C PHE A 40 15.46 -5.15 0.35
N GLN A 41 16.78 -5.01 0.39
CA GLN A 41 17.69 -6.07 0.88
C GLN A 41 17.49 -6.36 2.37
N GLU A 42 17.34 -5.31 3.19
CA GLU A 42 17.11 -5.47 4.63
C GLU A 42 15.73 -6.08 4.92
N MET A 43 14.70 -5.70 4.15
CA MET A 43 13.38 -6.32 4.22
C MET A 43 13.45 -7.83 3.97
N LEU A 44 14.14 -8.26 2.90
CA LEU A 44 14.33 -9.68 2.62
C LEU A 44 15.08 -10.38 3.76
N ARG A 45 16.17 -9.77 4.24
CA ARG A 45 16.93 -10.31 5.37
C ARG A 45 16.07 -10.51 6.61
N LEU A 46 15.21 -9.54 6.96
CA LEU A 46 14.30 -9.61 8.11
C LEU A 46 13.16 -10.62 7.91
N MET A 47 12.73 -10.85 6.66
CA MET A 47 11.74 -11.89 6.35
C MET A 47 12.31 -13.31 6.49
N PHE A 48 13.56 -13.51 6.07
CA PHE A 48 14.24 -14.81 6.14
C PHE A 48 14.85 -15.09 7.53
N ASN A 49 15.28 -14.06 8.26
CA ASN A 49 15.73 -14.20 9.63
C ASN A 49 14.53 -14.35 10.57
N ARG A 50 14.22 -15.62 10.89
CA ARG A 50 13.12 -16.04 11.75
C ARG A 50 13.42 -15.76 13.23
N GLN A 51 13.54 -14.49 13.61
CA GLN A 51 13.59 -14.10 15.02
C GLN A 51 12.20 -14.32 15.63
N SER A 52 12.10 -15.17 16.66
CA SER A 52 10.86 -15.39 17.40
C SER A 52 10.48 -14.10 18.13
N SER A 53 9.52 -13.35 17.60
CA SER A 53 8.92 -12.23 18.32
C SER A 53 8.13 -12.76 19.52
N SER A 54 8.30 -12.14 20.68
CA SER A 54 7.54 -12.41 21.91
C SER A 54 6.03 -12.16 21.77
N ALA A 55 5.57 -11.66 20.61
CA ALA A 55 4.18 -11.35 20.28
C ALA A 55 3.43 -12.48 19.50
N GLY A 56 4.05 -13.65 19.30
CA GLY A 56 3.35 -14.86 18.81
C GLY A 56 3.23 -15.04 17.29
N VAL A 57 3.58 -14.03 16.47
CA VAL A 57 3.56 -14.13 15.00
C VAL A 57 4.90 -13.71 14.41
N SER A 58 5.48 -14.52 13.52
CA SER A 58 6.73 -14.18 12.80
C SER A 58 6.51 -13.11 11.72
N SER A 59 7.56 -12.35 11.38
CA SER A 59 7.53 -11.33 10.32
C SER A 59 7.00 -11.88 8.99
N PHE A 60 7.38 -13.12 8.64
CA PHE A 60 6.86 -13.79 7.45
C PHE A 60 5.37 -14.12 7.55
N GLN A 61 4.90 -14.63 8.70
CA GLN A 61 3.47 -14.91 8.90
C GLN A 61 2.62 -13.62 8.84
N ALA A 62 3.11 -12.52 9.42
CA ALA A 62 2.44 -11.22 9.35
C ALA A 62 2.33 -10.72 7.90
N LEU A 63 3.40 -10.87 7.11
CA LEU A 63 3.39 -10.56 5.68
C LEU A 63 2.42 -11.47 4.92
N ALA A 64 2.47 -12.78 5.15
CA ALA A 64 1.61 -13.75 4.47
C ALA A 64 0.12 -13.47 4.72
N MET A 65 -0.28 -13.16 5.97
CA MET A 65 -1.65 -12.73 6.28
C MET A 65 -2.03 -11.45 5.53
N THR A 66 -1.13 -10.47 5.50
CA THR A 66 -1.32 -9.17 4.83
C THR A 66 -1.46 -9.32 3.31
N LEU A 67 -0.70 -10.25 2.70
CA LEU A 67 -0.76 -10.58 1.28
C LEU A 67 -2.02 -11.37 0.93
N ALA A 68 -2.39 -12.36 1.75
CA ALA A 68 -3.61 -13.14 1.55
C ALA A 68 -4.86 -12.26 1.48
N GLY A 69 -4.92 -11.19 2.29
CA GLY A 69 -6.02 -10.22 2.23
C GLY A 69 -6.00 -9.27 1.03
N ARG A 70 -4.89 -9.17 0.29
CA ARG A 70 -4.71 -8.24 -0.84
C ARG A 70 -4.64 -8.92 -2.21
N VAL A 71 -4.42 -10.24 -2.25
CA VAL A 71 -4.38 -11.04 -3.47
C VAL A 71 -5.70 -11.78 -3.62
N GLY A 72 -6.41 -11.52 -4.71
CA GLY A 72 -7.68 -12.18 -5.00
C GLY A 72 -7.98 -12.24 -6.49
N THR A 73 -9.11 -12.86 -6.83
CA THR A 73 -9.61 -12.97 -8.21
C THR A 73 -9.77 -11.61 -8.88
N GLY A 74 -10.12 -10.57 -8.11
CA GLY A 74 -10.21 -9.19 -8.58
C GLY A 74 -8.89 -8.64 -9.14
N ASN A 75 -7.73 -9.00 -8.57
CA ASN A 75 -6.44 -8.54 -9.10
C ASN A 75 -6.15 -9.19 -10.46
N ILE A 76 -6.51 -10.46 -10.62
CA ILE A 76 -6.31 -11.19 -11.89
C ILE A 76 -7.24 -10.63 -12.97
N ALA A 77 -8.53 -10.49 -12.66
CA ALA A 77 -9.52 -9.92 -13.57
C ALA A 77 -9.17 -8.47 -13.93
N GLY A 78 -8.77 -7.65 -12.96
CA GLY A 78 -8.37 -6.27 -13.17
C GLY A 78 -7.15 -6.13 -14.07
N VAL A 79 -6.14 -7.00 -13.90
CA VAL A 79 -4.97 -7.02 -14.79
C VAL A 79 -5.38 -7.43 -16.20
N ALA A 80 -6.22 -8.45 -16.35
CA ALA A 80 -6.74 -8.87 -17.66
C ALA A 80 -7.51 -7.73 -18.35
N THR A 81 -8.46 -7.10 -17.66
CA THR A 81 -9.23 -5.95 -18.16
C THR A 81 -8.31 -4.80 -18.59
N ALA A 82 -7.33 -4.44 -17.76
CA ALA A 82 -6.43 -3.34 -18.05
C ALA A 82 -5.51 -3.62 -19.25
N ILE A 83 -5.07 -4.87 -19.47
CA ILE A 83 -4.32 -5.25 -20.67
C ILE A 83 -5.25 -5.29 -21.90
N THR A 84 -6.47 -5.81 -21.76
CA THR A 84 -7.44 -5.88 -22.87
C THR A 84 -7.81 -4.49 -23.38
N PHE A 85 -8.08 -3.52 -22.49
CA PHE A 85 -8.47 -2.17 -22.88
C PHE A 85 -7.28 -1.21 -23.07
N GLY A 86 -6.21 -1.35 -22.30
CA GLY A 86 -5.03 -0.47 -22.31
C GLY A 86 -3.86 -0.98 -23.16
N GLY A 87 -3.97 -2.19 -23.70
CA GLY A 87 -2.89 -2.85 -24.44
C GLY A 87 -1.73 -3.32 -23.54
N PRO A 88 -0.66 -3.86 -24.16
CA PRO A 88 0.48 -4.41 -23.40
C PRO A 88 1.24 -3.36 -22.58
N GLY A 89 1.13 -2.07 -22.94
CA GLY A 89 1.75 -0.96 -22.20
C GLY A 89 1.19 -0.75 -20.79
N ALA A 90 0.01 -1.30 -20.47
CA ALA A 90 -0.59 -1.21 -19.14
C ALA A 90 0.30 -1.82 -18.05
N MET A 91 1.09 -2.86 -18.38
CA MET A 91 1.98 -3.51 -17.41
C MET A 91 3.08 -2.57 -16.88
N PHE A 92 3.63 -1.72 -17.74
CA PHE A 92 4.62 -0.73 -17.34
C PHE A 92 4.04 0.24 -16.30
N TRP A 93 2.83 0.74 -16.56
CA TRP A 93 2.13 1.66 -15.66
C TRP A 93 1.74 1.00 -14.34
N MET A 94 1.35 -0.28 -14.35
CA MET A 94 1.08 -1.04 -13.13
C MET A 94 2.31 -1.15 -12.23
N TRP A 95 3.47 -1.50 -12.79
CA TRP A 95 4.71 -1.57 -12.01
C TRP A 95 5.15 -0.19 -11.50
N LEU A 96 4.99 0.86 -12.31
CA LEU A 96 5.31 2.23 -11.89
C LEU A 96 4.42 2.66 -10.71
N VAL A 97 3.10 2.47 -10.81
CA VAL A 97 2.15 2.79 -9.74
C VAL A 97 2.44 1.95 -8.49
N ALA A 98 2.72 0.66 -8.65
CA ALA A 98 3.08 -0.22 -7.53
C ALA A 98 4.36 0.26 -6.82
N PHE A 99 5.38 0.67 -7.59
CA PHE A 99 6.63 1.20 -7.05
C PHE A 99 6.43 2.49 -6.26
N LEU A 100 5.66 3.45 -6.80
CA LEU A 100 5.36 4.71 -6.12
C LEU A 100 4.45 4.48 -4.91
N GLY A 101 3.47 3.59 -5.03
CA GLY A 101 2.53 3.21 -3.96
C GLY A 101 3.22 2.54 -2.77
N ALA A 102 4.28 1.75 -3.01
CA ALA A 102 5.05 1.12 -1.93
C ALA A 102 5.64 2.15 -0.94
N SER A 103 6.10 3.30 -1.45
CA SER A 103 6.61 4.39 -0.60
C SER A 103 5.53 4.98 0.31
N SER A 104 4.33 5.18 -0.23
CA SER A 104 3.18 5.71 0.51
C SER A 104 2.70 4.71 1.56
N ALA A 105 2.56 3.43 1.19
CA ALA A 105 2.14 2.38 2.11
C ALA A 105 3.14 2.20 3.27
N PHE A 106 4.44 2.40 3.02
CA PHE A 106 5.45 2.38 4.07
C PHE A 106 5.30 3.55 5.06
N VAL A 107 5.11 4.76 4.55
CA VAL A 107 4.86 5.96 5.38
C VAL A 107 3.59 5.78 6.20
N GLU A 108 2.51 5.32 5.58
CA GLU A 108 1.23 5.04 6.24
C GLU A 108 1.39 3.99 7.35
N SER A 109 2.04 2.87 7.05
CA SER A 109 2.30 1.82 8.04
C SER A 109 3.15 2.34 9.20
N THR A 110 4.15 3.19 8.91
CA THR A 110 5.01 3.78 9.93
C THR A 110 4.24 4.75 10.82
N LEU A 111 3.44 5.65 10.23
CA LEU A 111 2.59 6.59 10.98
C LEU A 111 1.59 5.82 11.85
N GLY A 112 0.96 4.77 11.31
CA GLY A 112 0.07 3.90 12.07
C GLY A 112 0.74 3.20 13.26
N GLN A 113 2.05 2.91 13.18
CA GLN A 113 2.81 2.41 14.33
C GLN A 113 3.25 3.52 15.29
N VAL A 114 3.56 4.72 14.81
CA VAL A 114 4.01 5.87 15.63
C VAL A 114 2.87 6.43 16.48
N TYR A 115 1.66 6.55 15.90
CA TYR A 115 0.47 7.05 16.60
C TYR A 115 -0.31 5.96 17.35
N LYS A 116 0.25 4.75 17.45
CA LYS A 116 -0.35 3.67 18.22
C LYS A 116 -0.08 3.91 19.71
N GLU A 117 -1.10 4.28 20.47
CA GLU A 117 -0.98 4.48 21.92
C GLU A 117 -0.81 3.15 22.65
N LYS A 118 -0.02 3.18 23.73
CA LYS A 118 0.11 2.05 24.66
C LYS A 118 -0.96 2.20 25.73
N ILE A 119 -1.98 1.37 25.66
CA ILE A 119 -2.94 1.19 26.77
C ILE A 119 -2.60 -0.18 27.38
N ASP A 120 -2.23 -0.17 28.66
CA ASP A 120 -2.05 -1.39 29.46
C ASP A 120 -0.97 -2.36 28.95
N GLY A 121 0.22 -1.82 28.61
CA GLY A 121 1.35 -2.62 28.11
C GLY A 121 1.18 -3.19 26.69
N GLN A 122 0.01 -3.02 26.07
CA GLN A 122 -0.28 -3.46 24.70
C GLN A 122 -0.52 -2.25 23.78
N ARG A 123 -0.02 -2.31 22.54
CA ARG A 123 -0.28 -1.26 21.54
C ARG A 123 -1.69 -1.42 20.98
N ARG A 124 -2.63 -0.57 21.40
CA ARG A 124 -4.04 -0.56 20.94
C ARG A 124 -4.30 0.64 20.02
N PRO A 125 -5.18 0.53 19.01
CA PRO A 125 -5.65 1.70 18.26
C PRO A 125 -6.51 2.60 19.18
N PRO A 126 -6.46 3.93 19.01
CA PRO A 126 -7.20 4.86 19.88
C PRO A 126 -8.71 4.67 19.73
N GLY A 127 -9.43 4.56 20.85
CA GLY A 127 -10.91 4.55 20.89
C GLY A 127 -11.61 3.19 21.02
N ILE A 128 -10.91 2.13 21.42
CA ILE A 128 -11.55 0.86 21.82
C ILE A 128 -11.36 0.70 23.34
N GLU A 129 -12.41 1.03 24.10
CA GLU A 129 -12.58 0.59 25.50
C GLU A 129 -12.75 -0.93 25.57
#